data_AF-A0A1I7M7Z9-F1
#
_entry.id   AF-A0A1I7M7Z9-F1
#
_cell.length_a   1.000
_cell.length_b   1.000
_cell.length_c   1.000
_cell.angle_alpha   90.00
_cell.angle_beta   90.00
_cell.angle_gamma   90.00
#
_symmetry.space_group_name_H-M   'P 1'
#
loop_
_entity.id
_entity.type
_entity.pdbx_description
1 polymer ?
#
loop_
_entity_poly.entity_id
_entity_poly.type
_entity_poly.pdbx_seq_one_letter_code
_entity_poly.pdbx_strand_id
1 'polypeptide(L)'
;AKLEFLSDNGGAYRAHATHALAREMGLEPIHTPVCSPQSNGIAEIFVNTFKRDYVSLMDRSNAQVVLAQLPDAFTHFNEVHPHSSLKLKSPRMFRRELARRAQESGVN
;
A
#
# COMPACT_ATOMS: atom_id res chain seq x y z
N ALA A 1 14.98 5.87 12.58
CA ALA A 1 14.97 5.88 11.11
C ALA A 1 13.92 6.89 10.64
N LYS A 2 14.19 7.68 9.61
CA LYS A 2 13.21 8.59 9.01
C LYS A 2 12.28 7.76 8.11
N LEU A 3 10.99 8.08 8.07
CA LEU A 3 10.03 7.36 7.22
C LEU A 3 10.19 7.82 5.78
N GLU A 4 10.37 6.88 4.85
CA GLU A 4 10.62 7.16 3.45
C GLU A 4 9.32 7.12 2.63
N PHE A 5 9.19 8.04 1.68
CA PHE A 5 8.14 8.09 0.67
C PHE A 5 8.73 7.71 -0.68
N LEU A 6 8.68 6.42 -1.02
CA LEU A 6 9.21 5.88 -2.26
C LEU A 6 8.21 6.07 -3.42
N SER A 7 8.66 6.69 -4.51
CA SER A 7 7.86 6.87 -5.73
C SER A 7 8.68 6.62 -7.00
N ASP A 8 7.99 6.52 -8.14
CA ASP A 8 8.66 6.58 -9.45
C ASP A 8 9.13 8.00 -9.79
N ASN A 9 9.77 8.11 -10.95
CA ASN A 9 10.27 9.36 -11.52
C ASN A 9 9.19 10.16 -12.29
N GLY A 10 7.91 9.86 -12.10
CA GLY A 10 6.80 10.58 -12.72
C GLY A 10 6.80 12.06 -12.34
N GLY A 11 6.41 12.92 -13.28
CA GLY A 11 6.48 14.38 -13.09
C GLY A 11 5.78 14.88 -11.82
N ALA A 12 4.63 14.29 -11.47
CA ALA A 12 3.89 14.63 -10.25
C ALA A 12 4.68 14.34 -8.96
N TYR A 13 5.50 13.29 -8.94
CA TYR A 13 6.30 12.89 -7.77
C TYR A 13 7.70 13.52 -7.74
N ARG A 14 8.14 14.10 -8.85
CA ARG A 14 9.35 14.94 -8.93
C ARG A 14 9.08 16.42 -8.64
N ALA A 15 7.82 16.84 -8.67
CA ALA A 15 7.45 18.23 -8.43
C ALA A 15 7.93 18.70 -7.05
N HIS A 16 8.53 19.90 -7.00
CA HIS A 16 9.02 20.49 -5.75
C HIS A 16 7.91 20.63 -4.69
N ALA A 17 6.69 20.95 -5.11
CA ALA A 17 5.53 21.04 -4.23
C ALA A 17 5.24 19.70 -3.52
N THR A 18 5.33 18.57 -4.24
CA THR A 18 5.13 17.23 -3.67
C THR A 18 6.22 16.90 -2.64
N HIS A 19 7.47 17.28 -2.90
CA HIS A 19 8.57 17.06 -1.93
C HIS A 19 8.42 17.94 -0.70
N ALA A 20 8.01 19.19 -0.87
CA ALA A 20 7.75 20.11 0.24
C ALA A 20 6.67 19.54 1.15
N LEU A 21 5.55 19.10 0.58
CA LEU A 21 4.45 18.48 1.32
C LEU A 21 4.89 17.20 2.04
N ALA A 22 5.63 16.31 1.38
CA ALA A 22 6.14 15.09 2.01
C ALA A 22 7.05 15.40 3.21
N ARG A 23 7.96 16.39 3.08
CA ARG A 23 8.85 16.81 4.16
C ARG A 23 8.09 17.47 5.32
N GLU A 24 7.05 18.25 5.02
CA GLU A 24 6.15 18.83 6.03
C GLU A 24 5.45 17.73 6.85
N MET A 25 5.07 16.63 6.21
CA MET A 25 4.54 15.43 6.88
C MET A 25 5.61 14.57 7.58
N GLY A 26 6.87 14.99 7.60
CA GLY A 26 7.98 14.26 8.21
C GLY A 26 8.52 13.08 7.39
N LEU A 27 8.14 12.97 6.11
CA LEU A 27 8.57 11.92 5.19
C LEU A 27 9.81 12.37 4.40
N GLU A 28 10.71 11.44 4.08
CA GLU A 28 11.79 11.69 3.11
C GLU A 28 11.38 11.19 1.72
N PRO A 29 11.26 12.06 0.70
CA PRO A 29 10.99 11.63 -0.67
C PRO A 29 12.17 10.85 -1.23
N ILE A 30 11.92 9.63 -1.71
CA ILE A 30 12.91 8.77 -2.36
C ILE A 30 12.38 8.34 -3.74
N HIS A 31 13.24 8.34 -4.75
CA HIS A 31 12.88 7.94 -6.11
C HIS A 31 13.52 6.61 -6.47
N THR A 32 12.79 5.80 -7.24
CA THR A 32 13.36 4.57 -7.80
C THR A 32 14.51 4.89 -8.76
N PRO A 33 15.60 4.09 -8.75
CA PRO A 33 16.66 4.23 -9.74
C PRO A 33 16.10 4.19 -11.16
N VAL A 34 16.64 5.03 -12.05
CA VAL A 34 16.27 5.03 -13.46
C VAL A 34 16.54 3.65 -14.04
N CYS A 35 15.55 3.05 -14.71
CA CYS A 35 15.57 1.69 -15.25
C CYS A 35 15.56 0.54 -14.22
N SER A 36 15.00 0.75 -13.02
CA SER A 36 14.68 -0.34 -12.07
C SER A 36 13.16 -0.59 -12.00
N PRO A 37 12.56 -1.31 -12.97
CA PRO A 37 11.13 -1.61 -12.96
C PRO A 37 10.69 -2.43 -11.73
N GLN A 38 11.61 -3.15 -11.09
CA GLN A 38 11.33 -3.99 -9.92
C GLN A 38 11.02 -3.17 -8.66
N SER A 39 11.54 -1.93 -8.56
CA SER A 39 11.41 -1.11 -7.35
C SER A 39 9.98 -0.68 -7.06
N ASN A 40 9.09 -0.69 -8.07
CA ASN A 40 7.66 -0.45 -7.92
C ASN A 40 6.82 -1.74 -7.82
N GLY A 41 7.44 -2.91 -7.96
CA GLY A 41 6.73 -4.17 -8.17
C GLY A 41 5.70 -4.49 -7.08
N ILE A 42 5.96 -4.11 -5.82
CA ILE A 42 5.01 -4.31 -4.72
C ILE A 42 3.75 -3.46 -4.89
N ALA A 43 3.90 -2.18 -5.26
CA ALA A 43 2.76 -1.30 -5.51
C ALA A 43 1.98 -1.76 -6.74
N GLU A 44 2.67 -2.19 -7.80
CA GLU A 44 2.04 -2.72 -9.02
C GLU A 44 1.24 -4.00 -8.76
N ILE A 45 1.82 -4.96 -8.01
CA ILE A 45 1.13 -6.20 -7.62
C ILE A 45 -0.13 -5.88 -6.80
N PHE A 46 -0.04 -4.93 -5.88
CA PHE A 46 -1.19 -4.47 -5.10
C PHE A 46 -2.29 -3.93 -6.02
N VAL A 47 -1.96 -2.98 -6.91
CA VAL A 47 -2.94 -2.36 -7.81
C VAL A 47 -3.57 -3.40 -8.74
N ASN A 48 -2.78 -4.33 -9.28
CA ASN A 48 -3.27 -5.39 -10.15
C ASN A 48 -4.23 -6.34 -9.41
N THR A 49 -3.87 -6.75 -8.20
CA THR A 49 -4.73 -7.60 -7.35
C THR A 49 -6.02 -6.87 -7.00
N PHE A 50 -5.92 -5.60 -6.56
CA PHE A 50 -7.08 -4.82 -6.18
C PHE A 50 -8.04 -4.58 -7.36
N LYS A 51 -7.50 -4.24 -8.54
CA LYS A 51 -8.30 -4.08 -9.75
C LYS A 51 -9.00 -5.37 -10.16
N ARG A 52 -8.27 -6.50 -10.14
CA ARG A 52 -8.79 -7.80 -10.56
C ARG A 52 -9.85 -8.33 -9.61
N ASP A 53 -9.65 -8.22 -8.31
CA ASP A 53 -10.48 -8.94 -7.32
C ASP A 53 -11.56 -8.06 -6.68
N TYR A 54 -11.42 -6.73 -6.76
CA TYR A 54 -12.39 -5.80 -6.17
C TYR A 54 -13.03 -4.94 -7.24
N VAL A 55 -12.24 -4.14 -7.97
CA VAL A 55 -12.80 -3.17 -8.92
C VAL A 55 -13.59 -3.87 -10.03
N SER A 56 -13.20 -5.07 -10.44
CA SER A 56 -13.95 -5.86 -11.43
C SER A 56 -15.36 -6.26 -10.96
N LEU A 57 -15.58 -6.36 -9.65
CA LEU A 57 -16.83 -6.76 -9.00
C LEU A 57 -17.67 -5.56 -8.52
N MET A 58 -17.08 -4.36 -8.51
CA MET A 58 -17.77 -3.13 -8.11
C MET A 58 -18.74 -2.63 -9.19
N ASP A 59 -19.73 -1.86 -8.75
CA ASP A 59 -20.48 -1.00 -9.66
C ASP A 59 -19.57 0.12 -10.18
N ARG A 60 -19.41 0.18 -11.51
CA ARG A 60 -18.54 1.12 -12.22
C ARG A 60 -19.32 2.13 -13.06
N SER A 61 -20.60 2.32 -12.76
CA SER A 61 -21.50 3.21 -13.53
C SER A 61 -21.05 4.68 -13.53
N ASN A 62 -20.45 5.15 -12.43
CA ASN A 62 -19.83 6.48 -12.36
C ASN A 62 -18.75 6.54 -11.26
N ALA A 63 -17.95 7.60 -11.27
CA ALA A 63 -16.82 7.76 -10.36
C ALA A 63 -17.25 7.86 -8.89
N GLN A 64 -18.36 8.53 -8.59
CA GLN A 64 -18.87 8.71 -7.23
C GLN A 64 -19.24 7.37 -6.59
N VAL A 65 -19.91 6.50 -7.36
CA VAL A 65 -20.28 5.15 -6.93
C VAL A 65 -19.04 4.29 -6.70
N VAL A 66 -18.03 4.35 -7.57
CA VAL A 66 -16.76 3.64 -7.35
C VAL A 66 -16.07 4.13 -6.08
N LEU A 67 -15.94 5.45 -5.90
CA LEU A 67 -15.29 6.05 -4.73
C LEU A 67 -16.00 5.67 -3.42
N ALA A 68 -17.33 5.59 -3.43
CA ALA A 68 -18.12 5.18 -2.27
C ALA A 68 -17.88 3.72 -1.86
N GLN A 69 -17.52 2.84 -2.81
CA GLN A 69 -17.25 1.42 -2.55
C GLN A 69 -15.80 1.15 -2.11
N LEU A 70 -14.86 2.08 -2.36
CA LEU A 70 -13.44 1.87 -2.03
C LEU A 70 -13.18 1.60 -0.54
N PRO A 71 -13.79 2.29 0.44
CA PRO A 71 -13.54 2.04 1.85
C PRO A 71 -13.85 0.60 2.28
N ASP A 72 -14.97 0.05 1.81
CA ASP A 72 -15.37 -1.33 2.14
C ASP A 72 -14.44 -2.34 1.49
N ALA A 73 -14.04 -2.10 0.23
CA ALA A 73 -13.07 -2.94 -0.45
C ALA A 73 -11.69 -2.91 0.22
N PHE A 74 -11.21 -1.74 0.66
CA PHE A 74 -9.97 -1.67 1.43
C PHE A 74 -10.08 -2.37 2.78
N THR A 75 -11.23 -2.27 3.44
CA THR A 75 -11.47 -2.97 4.71
C THR A 75 -11.42 -4.49 4.50
N HIS A 76 -12.11 -4.99 3.48
CA HIS A 76 -12.10 -6.41 3.14
C HIS A 76 -10.70 -6.89 2.74
N PHE A 77 -9.97 -6.11 1.92
CA PHE A 77 -8.58 -6.41 1.58
C PHE A 77 -7.69 -6.54 2.81
N ASN A 78 -7.81 -5.61 3.76
CA ASN A 78 -6.92 -5.55 4.92
C ASN A 78 -7.30 -6.51 6.05
N GLU A 79 -8.58 -6.85 6.22
CA GLU A 79 -9.07 -7.68 7.34
C GLU A 79 -9.39 -9.13 6.93
N VAL A 80 -9.84 -9.38 5.69
CA VAL A 80 -10.42 -10.67 5.28
C VAL A 80 -9.59 -11.38 4.21
N HIS A 81 -9.13 -10.65 3.18
CA HIS A 81 -8.52 -11.27 1.99
C HIS A 81 -7.26 -12.08 2.34
N PRO A 82 -7.22 -13.39 1.98
CA PRO A 82 -6.07 -14.23 2.28
C PRO A 82 -4.93 -13.99 1.28
N HIS A 83 -3.72 -13.75 1.77
CA HIS A 83 -2.53 -13.61 0.94
C HIS A 83 -1.58 -14.80 1.10
N SER A 84 -1.20 -15.43 -0.01
CA SER A 84 -0.26 -16.56 -0.01
C SER A 84 1.09 -16.21 0.61
N SER A 85 1.64 -15.04 0.28
CA SER A 85 2.88 -14.50 0.87
C SER A 85 2.78 -14.26 2.38
N LEU A 86 1.57 -14.13 2.93
CA LEU A 86 1.31 -13.93 4.36
C LEU A 86 0.81 -15.21 5.07
N LYS A 87 1.10 -16.40 4.51
CA LYS A 87 0.63 -17.69 5.05
C LYS A 87 -0.90 -17.75 5.14
N LEU A 88 -1.57 -17.30 4.08
CA LEU A 88 -3.02 -17.19 3.93
C LEU A 88 -3.71 -16.30 4.99
N LYS A 89 -2.98 -15.36 5.60
CA LYS A 89 -3.54 -14.34 6.49
C LYS A 89 -3.84 -13.07 5.71
N SER A 90 -4.78 -12.28 6.23
CA SER A 90 -4.97 -10.90 5.81
C SER A 90 -3.85 -10.02 6.36
N PRO A 91 -3.61 -8.83 5.76
CA PRO A 91 -2.56 -7.92 6.20
C PRO A 91 -2.67 -7.57 7.68
N ARG A 92 -3.87 -7.28 8.20
CA ARG A 92 -4.05 -6.95 9.62
C ARG A 92 -3.85 -8.14 10.53
N MET A 93 -4.32 -9.34 10.16
CA MET A 93 -4.04 -10.56 10.93
C MET A 93 -2.53 -10.82 11.03
N PHE A 94 -1.81 -10.69 9.91
CA PHE A 94 -0.37 -10.86 9.88
C PHE A 94 0.36 -9.82 10.76
N ARG A 95 -0.03 -8.55 10.68
CA ARG A 95 0.56 -7.48 11.52
C ARG A 95 0.34 -7.69 13.01
N ARG A 96 -0.88 -8.09 13.42
CA ARG A 96 -1.19 -8.38 14.84
C ARG A 96 -0.32 -9.52 15.37
N GLU A 97 -0.14 -10.58 14.57
CA GLU A 97 0.69 -11.73 14.92
C GLU A 97 2.18 -11.35 15.02
N LEU A 98 2.70 -10.52 14.11
CA LEU A 98 4.08 -10.01 14.22
C LEU A 98 4.28 -9.19 15.50
N ALA A 99 3.33 -8.32 15.85
CA ALA A 99 3.39 -7.53 17.07
C ALA A 99 3.40 -8.42 18.33
N ARG A 100 2.55 -9.46 18.36
CA ARG A 100 2.51 -10.44 19.45
C ARG A 100 3.87 -11.14 19.62
N ARG A 101 4.46 -11.63 18.52
CA ARG A 101 5.77 -12.29 18.53
C ARG A 101 6.89 -11.37 19.01
N ALA A 102 6.88 -10.11 18.58
CA ALA A 102 7.89 -9.14 19.01
C ALA A 102 7.82 -8.89 20.52
N GLN A 103 6.62 -8.83 21.10
CA GLN A 103 6.43 -8.71 22.56
C GLN A 103 6.96 -9.94 23.30
N GLU A 104 6.66 -11.15 22.82
CA GLU A 104 7.14 -12.40 23.44
C GLU A 104 8.66 -12.56 23.35
N SER A 105 9.28 -12.04 22.29
CA SER A 105 10.73 -12.13 22.06
C SER A 105 11.53 -11.11 22.89
N GLY A 106 10.92 -9.99 23.28
CA GLY A 106 11.55 -8.95 24.10
C GLY A 106 11.35 -9.11 25.61
N VAL A 107 10.63 -10.15 26.03
CA VAL A 107 10.37 -10.49 27.44
C VAL A 107 11.29 -11.62 27.93
N ASN A 108 12.12 -12.21 27.06
CA ASN A 108 13.16 -13.19 27.41
C ASN A 108 14.55 -12.55 27.44
#